data_AF-A0A9P5V2J9-F1
#
_entry.id   AF-A0A9P5V2J9-F1
#
_cell.length_a   1.000
_cell.length_b   1.000
_cell.length_c   1.000
_cell.angle_alpha   90.00
_cell.angle_beta   90.00
_cell.angle_gamma   90.00
#
_symmetry.space_group_name_H-M   'P 1'
#
loop_
_entity.id
_entity.type
_entity.pdbx_description
1 polymer ?
#
loop_
_entity_poly.entity_id
_entity_poly.type
_entity_poly.pdbx_seq_one_letter_code
_entity_poly.pdbx_strand_id
1 'polypeptide(L)'
;MTTAQDLFAQGSHAFAEDDYEEALSFYSQAIEVNGTHAEIFLKRSATYQKLGKDKEAYEDAVHALELIKEKPSSDVTVEAKAQLRKGVAAFHLQDYQTAKVALEACQTLSPEQRTLASWIRKNEQELAKLPKAAVTAAPATVAATAAASAADVTPVVSAVASPASTPVTAPLTPAAHRVRHEWYQNDTFVTISVFIKNVKKDAVEIIFTDRALSVSVKMPTGSDYSLELDPLSHKVIPSESKYEVLSTKIEIQLKKEVFAIKWGALEGDDVNAGSMAAIYKDADDDTRRAMMKSFTESNGTCLSTNWDEVGKGTVETRPPEGMVAKKYSS
;
A
#
# COMPACT_ATOMS: atom_id res chain seq x y z
N MET A 1 -4.33 24.61 10.49
CA MET A 1 -3.57 24.58 9.23
C MET A 1 -3.33 23.11 8.92
N THR A 2 -3.65 22.65 7.72
CA THR A 2 -3.39 21.26 7.32
C THR A 2 -1.89 21.01 7.33
N THR A 3 -1.44 19.98 8.06
CA THR A 3 -0.01 19.66 8.15
C THR A 3 0.40 18.72 7.01
N ALA A 4 1.71 18.64 6.72
CA ALA A 4 2.22 17.65 5.76
C ALA A 4 1.89 16.20 6.18
N GLN A 5 1.80 15.93 7.47
CA GLN A 5 1.42 14.62 8.00
C GLN A 5 -0.07 14.31 7.74
N ASP A 6 -0.95 15.30 7.87
CA ASP A 6 -2.38 15.12 7.55
C ASP A 6 -2.57 14.82 6.06
N LEU A 7 -1.89 15.57 5.19
CA LEU A 7 -1.90 15.36 3.74
C LEU A 7 -1.31 14.00 3.35
N PHE A 8 -0.23 13.58 4.01
CA PHE A 8 0.34 12.26 3.81
C PHE A 8 -0.62 11.12 4.21
N ALA A 9 -1.34 11.29 5.32
CA ALA A 9 -2.36 10.33 5.76
C ALA A 9 -3.54 10.29 4.76
N GLN A 10 -4.00 11.44 4.27
CA GLN A 10 -5.03 11.54 3.23
C GLN A 10 -4.60 10.86 1.93
N GLY A 11 -3.35 11.11 1.47
CA GLY A 11 -2.80 10.43 0.30
C GLY A 11 -2.67 8.92 0.48
N SER A 12 -2.33 8.48 1.70
CA SER A 12 -2.27 7.04 2.04
C SER A 12 -3.65 6.40 2.03
N HIS A 13 -4.66 7.10 2.53
CA HIS A 13 -6.05 6.65 2.47
C HIS A 13 -6.54 6.57 1.03
N ALA A 14 -6.37 7.64 0.23
CA ALA A 14 -6.75 7.65 -1.19
C ALA A 14 -6.04 6.53 -1.97
N PHE A 15 -4.76 6.27 -1.68
CA PHE A 15 -4.03 5.16 -2.29
C PHE A 15 -4.64 3.80 -1.94
N ALA A 16 -5.05 3.60 -0.69
CA ALA A 16 -5.69 2.36 -0.25
C ALA A 16 -7.08 2.14 -0.88
N GLU A 17 -7.76 3.22 -1.25
CA GLU A 17 -9.04 3.22 -1.97
C GLU A 17 -8.87 3.13 -3.50
N ASP A 18 -7.65 2.85 -3.99
CA ASP A 18 -7.27 2.85 -5.40
C ASP A 18 -7.50 4.18 -6.15
N ASP A 19 -7.77 5.28 -5.43
CA ASP A 19 -7.82 6.62 -6.01
C ASP A 19 -6.41 7.20 -6.12
N TYR A 20 -5.67 6.68 -7.09
CA TYR A 20 -4.27 7.05 -7.30
C TYR A 20 -4.10 8.50 -7.76
N GLU A 21 -5.09 9.08 -8.43
CA GLU A 21 -5.03 10.48 -8.89
C GLU A 21 -5.19 11.43 -7.70
N GLU A 22 -6.14 11.14 -6.81
CA GLU A 22 -6.30 11.89 -5.55
C GLU A 22 -5.11 11.67 -4.61
N ALA A 23 -4.59 10.44 -4.51
CA ALA A 23 -3.38 10.15 -3.74
C ALA A 23 -2.17 10.98 -4.21
N LEU A 24 -1.96 11.09 -5.53
CA LEU A 24 -0.90 11.95 -6.09
C LEU A 24 -1.09 13.42 -5.71
N SER A 25 -2.33 13.92 -5.74
CA SER A 25 -2.65 15.30 -5.35
C SER A 25 -2.26 15.55 -3.90
N PHE A 26 -2.68 14.68 -2.98
CA PHE A 26 -2.36 14.81 -1.57
C PHE A 26 -0.86 14.69 -1.27
N TYR A 27 -0.16 13.72 -1.88
CA TYR A 27 1.29 13.61 -1.71
C TYR A 27 2.05 14.82 -2.26
N SER A 28 1.59 15.39 -3.37
CA SER A 28 2.21 16.59 -3.95
C SER A 28 2.00 17.81 -3.05
N GLN A 29 0.80 18.00 -2.51
CA GLN A 29 0.53 19.03 -1.50
C GLN A 29 1.37 18.80 -0.23
N ALA A 30 1.54 17.55 0.21
CA ALA A 30 2.37 17.23 1.37
C ALA A 30 3.84 17.63 1.16
N ILE A 31 4.36 17.46 -0.06
CA ILE A 31 5.71 17.89 -0.47
C ILE A 31 5.81 19.42 -0.51
N GLU A 32 4.78 20.14 -0.96
CA GLU A 32 4.77 21.61 -0.92
C GLU A 32 4.84 22.15 0.52
N VAL A 33 4.17 21.48 1.47
CA VAL A 33 4.20 21.86 2.89
C VAL A 33 5.51 21.43 3.57
N ASN A 34 6.02 20.24 3.26
CA ASN A 34 7.30 19.72 3.77
C ASN A 34 7.97 18.78 2.77
N GLY A 35 8.78 19.34 1.89
CA GLY A 35 9.50 18.60 0.84
C GLY A 35 10.75 17.86 1.30
N THR A 36 10.98 17.70 2.61
CA THR A 36 12.21 17.07 3.14
C THR A 36 12.01 15.63 3.63
N HIS A 37 10.78 15.11 3.59
CA HIS A 37 10.47 13.77 4.09
C HIS A 37 10.52 12.74 2.95
N ALA A 38 11.59 11.93 2.91
CA ALA A 38 11.83 10.96 1.84
C ALA A 38 10.66 9.98 1.63
N GLU A 39 9.94 9.61 2.69
CA GLU A 39 8.82 8.67 2.60
C GLU A 39 7.65 9.20 1.76
N ILE A 40 7.43 10.52 1.69
CA ILE A 40 6.36 11.10 0.86
C ILE A 40 6.69 10.86 -0.62
N PHE A 41 7.94 11.07 -1.02
CA PHE A 41 8.41 10.76 -2.38
C PHE A 41 8.30 9.26 -2.67
N LEU A 42 8.60 8.38 -1.71
CA LEU A 42 8.45 6.93 -1.91
C LEU A 42 6.99 6.49 -2.10
N LYS A 43 6.06 7.08 -1.35
CA LYS A 43 4.63 6.82 -1.54
C LYS A 43 4.16 7.34 -2.89
N ARG A 44 4.56 8.55 -3.26
CA ARG A 44 4.22 9.14 -4.56
C ARG A 44 4.82 8.35 -5.74
N SER A 45 6.06 7.88 -5.62
CA SER A 45 6.71 6.96 -6.55
C SER A 45 5.88 5.68 -6.75
N ALA A 46 5.42 5.05 -5.66
CA ALA A 46 4.58 3.87 -5.74
C ALA A 46 3.23 4.16 -6.43
N THR A 47 2.63 5.33 -6.17
CA THR A 47 1.41 5.77 -6.85
C THR A 47 1.63 5.99 -8.35
N TYR A 48 2.76 6.59 -8.74
CA TYR A 48 3.13 6.74 -10.15
C TYR A 48 3.29 5.38 -10.85
N GLN A 49 3.89 4.38 -10.19
CA GLN A 49 3.95 3.01 -10.74
C GLN A 49 2.57 2.41 -10.99
N LYS A 50 1.62 2.59 -10.06
CA LYS A 50 0.23 2.12 -10.25
C LYS A 50 -0.48 2.77 -11.44
N LEU A 51 -0.05 3.98 -11.81
CA LEU A 51 -0.56 4.72 -12.96
C LEU A 51 0.23 4.48 -14.26
N GLY A 52 1.27 3.65 -14.25
CA GLY A 52 2.14 3.41 -15.40
C GLY A 52 3.04 4.60 -15.76
N LYS A 53 3.27 5.52 -14.81
CA LYS A 53 4.13 6.70 -14.95
C LYS A 53 5.53 6.39 -14.41
N ASP A 54 6.20 5.44 -15.05
CA ASP A 54 7.44 4.86 -14.52
C ASP A 54 8.62 5.86 -14.47
N LYS A 55 8.61 6.88 -15.34
CA LYS A 55 9.63 7.93 -15.33
C LYS A 55 9.52 8.79 -14.07
N GLU A 56 8.32 9.29 -13.78
CA GLU A 56 8.05 10.08 -12.58
C GLU A 56 8.26 9.25 -11.31
N ALA A 57 7.89 7.96 -11.35
CA ALA A 57 8.19 7.04 -10.25
C ALA A 57 9.70 6.90 -9.98
N TYR A 58 10.50 6.80 -11.04
CA TYR A 58 11.96 6.72 -10.94
C TYR A 58 12.53 8.01 -10.36
N GLU A 59 12.10 9.17 -10.86
CA GLU A 59 12.55 10.49 -10.39
C GLU A 59 12.29 10.69 -8.90
N ASP A 60 11.09 10.31 -8.41
CA ASP A 60 10.76 10.39 -6.98
C ASP A 60 11.61 9.43 -6.11
N ALA A 61 11.87 8.22 -6.60
CA ALA A 61 12.71 7.27 -5.88
C ALA A 61 14.17 7.75 -5.77
N VAL A 62 14.68 8.41 -6.81
CA VAL A 62 16.01 9.05 -6.80
C VAL A 62 16.04 10.22 -5.83
N HIS A 63 15.05 11.11 -5.85
CA HIS A 63 14.97 12.24 -4.90
C HIS A 63 14.90 11.76 -3.45
N ALA A 64 14.14 10.69 -3.16
CA ALA A 64 14.11 10.10 -1.83
C ALA A 64 15.51 9.65 -1.35
N LEU A 65 16.30 9.02 -2.23
CA LEU A 65 17.67 8.63 -1.93
C LEU A 65 18.61 9.83 -1.72
N GLU A 66 18.42 10.91 -2.47
CA GLU A 66 19.18 12.15 -2.28
C GLU A 66 18.90 12.76 -0.91
N LEU A 67 17.64 12.84 -0.49
CA LEU A 67 17.25 13.32 0.83
C LEU A 67 17.82 12.45 1.97
N ILE A 68 17.82 11.13 1.80
CA ILE A 68 18.44 10.20 2.76
C ILE A 68 19.94 10.42 2.84
N LYS A 69 20.61 10.65 1.71
CA LYS A 69 22.05 10.93 1.67
C LYS A 69 22.40 12.25 2.36
N GLU A 70 21.55 13.27 2.22
CA GLU A 70 21.72 14.55 2.92
C GLU A 70 21.51 14.43 4.44
N LYS A 71 20.56 13.58 4.86
CA LYS A 71 20.26 13.32 6.28
C LYS A 71 20.29 11.82 6.56
N PRO A 72 21.48 11.22 6.71
CA PRO A 72 21.62 9.81 6.97
C PRO A 72 20.92 9.42 8.28
N SER A 73 20.09 8.39 8.21
CA SER A 73 19.50 7.77 9.39
C SER A 73 20.24 6.48 9.72
N SER A 74 20.21 6.07 11.00
CA SER A 74 20.63 4.71 11.39
C SER A 74 19.65 3.65 10.88
N ASP A 75 18.40 4.05 10.61
CA ASP A 75 17.39 3.20 9.99
C ASP A 75 17.55 3.19 8.46
N VAL A 76 18.08 2.09 7.94
CA VAL A 76 18.28 1.85 6.50
C VAL A 76 17.00 1.37 5.80
N THR A 77 15.89 1.19 6.50
CA THR A 77 14.64 0.65 5.94
C THR A 77 14.09 1.53 4.82
N VAL A 78 14.12 2.86 5.02
CA VAL A 78 13.64 3.82 4.02
C VAL A 78 14.55 3.83 2.81
N GLU A 79 15.86 3.71 3.00
CA GLU A 79 16.85 3.59 1.92
C GLU A 79 16.65 2.33 1.11
N ALA A 80 16.47 1.17 1.76
CA ALA A 80 16.18 -0.08 1.08
C ALA A 80 14.89 0.00 0.26
N LYS A 81 13.81 0.59 0.82
CA LYS A 81 12.56 0.83 0.08
C LYS A 81 12.77 1.74 -1.13
N ALA A 82 13.59 2.78 -0.99
CA ALA A 82 13.91 3.70 -2.07
C ALA A 82 14.69 3.02 -3.19
N GLN A 83 15.71 2.21 -2.85
CA GLN A 83 16.46 1.40 -3.82
C GLN A 83 15.55 0.39 -4.54
N LEU A 84 14.64 -0.26 -3.80
CA LEU A 84 13.65 -1.16 -4.40
C LEU A 84 12.76 -0.42 -5.41
N ARG A 85 12.17 0.72 -5.03
CA ARG A 85 11.29 1.51 -5.92
C ARG A 85 12.03 2.00 -7.16
N LYS A 86 13.27 2.48 -6.99
CA LYS A 86 14.15 2.87 -8.10
C LYS A 86 14.41 1.70 -9.05
N GLY A 87 14.72 0.51 -8.50
CA GLY A 87 14.97 -0.69 -9.29
C GLY A 87 13.76 -1.14 -10.10
N VAL A 88 12.57 -1.14 -9.49
CA VAL A 88 11.31 -1.49 -10.15
C VAL A 88 10.96 -0.49 -11.26
N ALA A 89 11.08 0.82 -10.99
CA ALA A 89 10.82 1.84 -11.99
C ALA A 89 11.80 1.75 -13.17
N ALA A 90 13.10 1.56 -12.90
CA ALA A 90 14.12 1.36 -13.93
C ALA A 90 13.85 0.12 -14.79
N PHE A 91 13.37 -0.97 -14.19
CA PHE A 91 12.98 -2.18 -14.91
C PHE A 91 11.85 -1.91 -15.90
N HIS A 92 10.80 -1.18 -15.51
CA HIS A 92 9.71 -0.80 -16.42
C HIS A 92 10.16 0.18 -17.52
N LEU A 93 11.17 1.01 -17.23
CA LEU A 93 11.83 1.87 -18.22
C LEU A 93 12.79 1.09 -19.15
N GLN A 94 12.89 -0.24 -19.00
CA GLN A 94 13.81 -1.12 -19.73
C GLN A 94 15.30 -0.80 -19.50
N ASP A 95 15.63 -0.03 -18.45
CA ASP A 95 17.00 0.17 -17.99
C ASP A 95 17.36 -0.91 -16.98
N TYR A 96 17.57 -2.13 -17.50
CA TYR A 96 17.84 -3.31 -16.70
C TYR A 96 19.18 -3.25 -15.95
N GLN A 97 20.12 -2.43 -16.41
CA GLN A 97 21.42 -2.27 -15.75
C GLN A 97 21.28 -1.40 -14.50
N THR A 98 20.57 -0.26 -14.60
CA THR A 98 20.23 0.55 -13.43
C THR A 98 19.33 -0.21 -12.46
N ALA A 99 18.37 -0.97 -12.98
CA ALA A 99 17.52 -1.83 -12.17
C ALA A 99 18.34 -2.85 -11.37
N LYS A 100 19.29 -3.53 -12.01
CA LYS A 100 20.19 -4.48 -11.35
C LYS A 100 20.91 -3.84 -10.16
N VAL A 101 21.59 -2.72 -10.40
CA VAL A 101 22.39 -2.04 -9.36
C VAL A 101 21.52 -1.61 -8.18
N ALA A 102 20.33 -1.05 -8.45
CA ALA A 102 19.42 -0.63 -7.38
C ALA A 102 18.84 -1.81 -6.59
N LEU A 103 18.51 -2.93 -7.25
CA LEU A 103 18.01 -4.13 -6.58
C LEU A 103 19.11 -4.81 -5.74
N GLU A 104 20.35 -4.88 -6.22
CA GLU A 104 21.50 -5.38 -5.44
C GLU A 104 21.81 -4.50 -4.22
N ALA A 105 21.69 -3.17 -4.38
CA ALA A 105 21.80 -2.23 -3.26
C ALA A 105 20.70 -2.47 -2.22
N CYS A 106 19.45 -2.64 -2.66
CA CYS A 106 18.34 -3.01 -1.78
C CYS A 106 18.62 -4.34 -1.06
N GLN A 107 19.15 -5.35 -1.76
CA GLN A 107 19.51 -6.64 -1.18
C GLN A 107 20.57 -6.52 -0.09
N THR A 108 21.54 -5.63 -0.28
CA THR A 108 22.61 -5.40 0.70
C THR A 108 22.07 -4.72 1.96
N LEU A 109 21.09 -3.82 1.81
CA LEU A 109 20.49 -3.07 2.92
C LEU A 109 19.42 -3.87 3.67
N SER A 110 18.54 -4.57 2.94
CA SER A 110 17.42 -5.33 3.51
C SER A 110 17.03 -6.52 2.61
N PRO A 111 17.66 -7.69 2.79
CA PRO A 111 17.35 -8.91 2.01
C PRO A 111 15.91 -9.41 2.19
N GLU A 112 15.30 -9.07 3.33
CA GLU A 112 13.94 -9.47 3.73
C GLU A 112 12.82 -8.74 2.98
N GLN A 113 13.17 -7.82 2.07
CA GLN A 113 12.20 -7.12 1.24
C GLN A 113 11.45 -8.11 0.35
N ARG A 114 10.15 -8.23 0.63
CA ARG A 114 9.21 -9.23 0.13
C ARG A 114 9.26 -9.49 -1.37
N THR A 115 9.24 -8.41 -2.17
CA THR A 115 9.16 -8.50 -3.63
C THR A 115 10.54 -8.52 -4.30
N LEU A 116 11.62 -8.28 -3.54
CA LEU A 116 12.96 -8.08 -4.08
C LEU A 116 13.45 -9.28 -4.91
N ALA A 117 13.32 -10.50 -4.37
CA ALA A 117 13.78 -11.70 -5.05
C ALA A 117 13.07 -11.90 -6.41
N SER A 118 11.77 -11.57 -6.48
CA SER A 118 11.00 -11.66 -7.73
C SER A 118 11.50 -10.66 -8.76
N TRP A 119 11.81 -9.44 -8.34
CA TRP A 119 12.30 -8.39 -9.22
C TRP A 119 13.72 -8.65 -9.70
N ILE A 120 14.60 -9.17 -8.85
CA ILE A 120 15.95 -9.60 -9.24
C ILE A 120 15.85 -10.67 -10.33
N ARG A 121 15.04 -11.72 -10.11
CA ARG A 121 14.84 -12.79 -11.08
C ARG A 121 14.29 -12.28 -12.42
N LYS A 122 13.27 -11.40 -12.38
CA LYS A 122 12.70 -10.78 -13.59
C LYS A 122 13.75 -9.98 -14.35
N ASN A 123 14.54 -9.18 -13.65
CA ASN A 123 15.59 -8.36 -14.24
C ASN A 123 16.71 -9.20 -14.88
N GLU A 124 17.14 -10.28 -14.22
CA GLU A 124 18.13 -11.20 -14.78
C GLU A 124 17.64 -11.89 -16.05
N GLN A 125 16.36 -12.25 -16.12
CA GLN A 125 15.76 -12.83 -17.33
C GLN A 125 15.78 -11.85 -18.51
N GLU A 126 15.46 -10.57 -18.28
CA GLU A 126 15.52 -9.57 -19.33
C GLU A 126 16.96 -9.26 -19.76
N LEU A 127 17.90 -9.17 -18.82
CA LEU A 127 19.33 -9.01 -19.14
C LEU A 127 19.89 -10.18 -19.96
N ALA A 128 19.44 -11.41 -19.71
CA ALA A 128 19.88 -12.58 -20.46
C ALA A 128 19.37 -12.60 -21.91
N LYS A 129 18.24 -11.94 -22.19
CA LYS A 129 17.69 -11.79 -23.55
C LYS A 129 18.44 -10.75 -24.38
N LEU A 130 19.12 -9.80 -23.72
CA LEU A 130 19.86 -8.76 -24.41
C LEU A 130 21.13 -9.32 -25.07
N PRO A 131 21.46 -8.91 -26.30
CA PRO A 131 22.68 -9.33 -26.95
C PRO A 131 23.90 -8.85 -26.12
N LYS A 132 24.83 -9.78 -25.86
CA LYS A 132 26.05 -9.60 -25.05
C LYS A 132 26.91 -8.36 -25.40
N ALA A 133 26.70 -7.76 -26.56
CA ALA A 133 27.40 -6.56 -27.03
C ALA A 133 26.91 -5.24 -26.40
N ALA A 134 25.75 -5.21 -25.73
CA ALA A 134 25.19 -3.99 -25.12
C ALA A 134 25.59 -3.80 -23.63
N VAL A 135 26.24 -4.78 -23.01
CA VAL A 135 26.45 -4.84 -21.55
C VAL A 135 27.65 -3.99 -21.05
N THR A 136 28.40 -3.33 -21.94
CA THR A 136 29.59 -2.53 -21.57
C THR A 136 29.44 -1.01 -21.66
N ALA A 137 28.24 -0.47 -21.82
CA ALA A 137 28.05 0.98 -21.80
C ALA A 137 27.52 1.45 -20.42
N ALA A 138 28.44 1.87 -19.56
CA ALA A 138 28.17 2.64 -18.35
C ALA A 138 27.74 4.08 -18.71
N PRO A 139 27.19 4.85 -17.74
CA PRO A 139 25.88 5.47 -17.81
C PRO A 139 25.86 6.74 -18.65
N ALA A 140 24.78 6.93 -19.42
CA ALA A 140 24.49 8.21 -20.02
C ALA A 140 24.05 9.20 -18.94
N THR A 141 24.99 10.02 -18.46
CA THR A 141 24.70 11.33 -17.88
C THR A 141 23.88 12.15 -18.88
N VAL A 142 22.58 12.30 -18.62
CA VAL A 142 21.82 13.41 -19.19
C VAL A 142 22.08 14.63 -18.34
N ALA A 143 23.19 15.29 -18.67
CA ALA A 143 23.48 16.65 -18.26
C ALA A 143 22.37 17.57 -18.78
N ALA A 144 21.94 18.47 -17.90
CA ALA A 144 21.12 19.62 -18.20
C ALA A 144 21.67 20.41 -19.41
N THR A 145 20.77 20.80 -20.31
CA THR A 145 20.97 21.97 -21.16
C THR A 145 19.92 23.00 -20.80
N ALA A 146 20.34 23.95 -19.96
CA ALA A 146 19.77 25.28 -19.89
C ALA A 146 20.29 26.11 -21.08
N ALA A 147 19.37 26.82 -21.75
CA ALA A 147 19.62 28.04 -22.51
C ALA A 147 18.26 28.78 -22.56
N ALA A 148 17.95 29.67 -21.61
CA ALA A 148 18.33 31.09 -21.58
C ALA A 148 17.71 31.92 -22.73
N SER A 149 16.72 32.75 -22.38
CA SER A 149 16.73 34.17 -22.76
C SER A 149 15.88 34.97 -21.78
N ALA A 150 16.46 36.08 -21.33
CA ALA A 150 16.00 36.98 -20.28
C ALA A 150 15.40 38.29 -20.85
N ALA A 151 14.93 39.12 -19.91
CA ALA A 151 14.37 40.48 -20.01
C ALA A 151 12.87 40.51 -20.33
N ASP A 152 12.01 41.12 -19.52
CA ASP A 152 12.11 42.49 -19.00
C ASP A 152 11.41 42.67 -17.64
N VAL A 153 11.90 43.64 -16.86
CA VAL A 153 11.46 44.08 -15.52
C VAL A 153 10.57 45.31 -15.68
N THR A 154 9.44 45.43 -14.98
CA THR A 154 9.27 46.29 -13.79
C THR A 154 7.79 46.33 -13.35
N PRO A 155 7.49 46.76 -12.10
CA PRO A 155 6.32 46.35 -11.34
C PRO A 155 5.20 47.41 -11.30
N VAL A 156 3.97 46.99 -10.98
CA VAL A 156 2.98 47.90 -10.37
C VAL A 156 2.05 47.17 -9.40
N VAL A 157 1.83 47.82 -8.27
CA VAL A 157 0.98 47.43 -7.15
C VAL A 157 -0.51 47.64 -7.44
N SER A 158 -1.38 46.73 -6.98
CA SER A 158 -2.62 47.05 -6.23
C SER A 158 -3.61 45.87 -6.13
N ALA A 159 -3.83 45.46 -4.88
CA ALA A 159 -5.11 45.29 -4.20
C ALA A 159 -6.34 44.62 -4.88
N VAL A 160 -6.78 43.54 -4.22
CA VAL A 160 -8.16 43.20 -3.80
C VAL A 160 -9.23 43.07 -4.89
N ALA A 161 -9.69 41.83 -5.13
CA ALA A 161 -11.07 41.36 -4.87
C ALA A 161 -11.36 40.01 -5.57
N SER A 162 -11.68 38.98 -4.79
CA SER A 162 -12.61 37.89 -5.20
C SER A 162 -14.04 38.45 -5.26
N PRO A 163 -14.95 37.96 -6.13
CA PRO A 163 -15.66 36.69 -5.85
C PRO A 163 -16.13 35.85 -7.05
N ALA A 164 -16.57 34.62 -6.73
CA ALA A 164 -17.45 33.69 -7.47
C ALA A 164 -16.86 33.01 -8.73
N SER A 165 -16.52 31.72 -8.75
CA SER A 165 -17.39 30.52 -8.62
C SER A 165 -18.50 30.44 -9.67
N THR A 166 -18.16 29.94 -10.85
CA THR A 166 -19.08 29.20 -11.72
C THR A 166 -18.41 27.88 -12.14
N PRO A 167 -19.14 26.73 -12.07
CA PRO A 167 -18.60 25.43 -12.41
C PRO A 167 -18.59 25.28 -13.94
N VAL A 168 -17.41 25.07 -14.52
CA VAL A 168 -17.29 24.70 -15.93
C VAL A 168 -17.41 23.19 -16.01
N THR A 169 -18.57 22.72 -16.45
CA THR A 169 -18.82 21.34 -16.85
C THR A 169 -17.89 20.99 -18.02
N ALA A 170 -16.83 20.23 -17.76
CA ALA A 170 -16.01 19.63 -18.79
C ALA A 170 -16.71 18.37 -19.36
N PRO A 171 -16.75 18.17 -20.69
CA PRO A 171 -17.38 17.02 -21.30
C PRO A 171 -16.61 15.73 -21.00
N LEU A 172 -17.35 14.72 -20.53
CA LEU A 172 -16.88 13.37 -20.22
C LEU A 172 -16.20 12.73 -21.43
N THR A 173 -14.91 12.41 -21.27
CA THR A 173 -14.17 11.56 -22.20
C THR A 173 -14.58 10.10 -21.99
N PRO A 174 -14.81 9.27 -23.03
CA PRO A 174 -15.20 7.88 -22.85
C PRO A 174 -14.12 7.09 -22.12
N ALA A 175 -14.48 6.49 -20.99
CA ALA A 175 -13.60 5.71 -20.13
C ALA A 175 -12.95 4.54 -20.88
N ALA A 176 -11.61 4.52 -20.92
CA ALA A 176 -10.87 3.29 -21.11
C ALA A 176 -11.32 2.30 -20.03
N HIS A 177 -11.59 1.04 -20.41
CA HIS A 177 -12.08 0.02 -19.49
C HIS A 177 -10.97 -0.36 -18.49
N ARG A 178 -10.78 0.44 -17.44
CA ARG A 178 -9.92 0.12 -16.30
C ARG A 178 -10.48 -1.14 -15.63
N VAL A 179 -9.67 -2.18 -15.50
CA VAL A 179 -10.03 -3.38 -14.74
C VAL A 179 -10.13 -2.97 -13.27
N ARG A 180 -11.34 -3.03 -12.72
CA ARG A 180 -11.62 -2.76 -11.31
C ARG A 180 -11.59 -4.06 -10.53
N HIS A 181 -11.19 -4.01 -9.27
CA HIS A 181 -11.48 -5.06 -8.31
C HIS A 181 -12.22 -4.51 -7.09
N GLU A 182 -12.91 -5.36 -6.36
CA GLU A 182 -13.52 -5.05 -5.07
C GLU A 182 -13.27 -6.23 -4.13
N TRP A 183 -13.34 -6.00 -2.83
CA TRP A 183 -13.24 -7.07 -1.86
C TRP A 183 -14.27 -6.90 -0.76
N TYR A 184 -14.69 -8.03 -0.21
CA TYR A 184 -15.56 -8.10 0.95
C TYR A 184 -15.15 -9.32 1.78
N GLN A 185 -15.68 -9.45 2.98
CA GLN A 185 -15.30 -10.54 3.86
C GLN A 185 -16.48 -11.00 4.72
N ASN A 186 -16.40 -12.24 5.16
CA ASN A 186 -17.19 -12.79 6.26
C ASN A 186 -16.21 -13.35 7.32
N ASP A 187 -16.72 -14.05 8.33
CA ASP A 187 -15.87 -14.56 9.42
C ASP A 187 -14.84 -15.61 8.97
N THR A 188 -15.04 -16.21 7.80
CA THR A 188 -14.28 -17.36 7.30
C THR A 188 -13.43 -17.03 6.08
N PHE A 189 -13.91 -16.16 5.20
CA PHE A 189 -13.32 -15.88 3.90
C PHE A 189 -13.16 -14.38 3.67
N VAL A 190 -12.09 -14.02 2.97
CA VAL A 190 -11.96 -12.76 2.25
C VAL A 190 -12.21 -13.05 0.78
N THR A 191 -13.20 -12.41 0.18
CA THR A 191 -13.54 -12.57 -1.23
C THR A 191 -13.11 -11.34 -2.00
N ILE A 192 -12.34 -11.54 -3.08
CA ILE A 192 -11.89 -10.52 -4.00
C ILE A 192 -12.55 -10.78 -5.34
N SER A 193 -13.27 -9.81 -5.88
CA SER A 193 -13.90 -9.86 -7.20
C SER A 193 -13.09 -8.97 -8.16
N VAL A 194 -12.51 -9.55 -9.20
CA VAL A 194 -11.79 -8.82 -10.25
C VAL A 194 -12.67 -8.74 -11.49
N PHE A 195 -13.13 -7.56 -11.89
CA PHE A 195 -14.10 -7.36 -12.96
C PHE A 195 -13.46 -7.35 -14.34
N ILE A 196 -13.35 -8.53 -14.93
CA ILE A 196 -12.83 -8.73 -16.29
C ILE A 196 -13.85 -9.52 -17.10
N LYS A 197 -14.21 -9.01 -18.28
CA LYS A 197 -15.19 -9.64 -19.18
C LYS A 197 -14.50 -10.61 -20.14
N ASN A 198 -15.18 -11.73 -20.43
CA ASN A 198 -14.80 -12.69 -21.47
C ASN A 198 -13.41 -13.33 -21.28
N VAL A 199 -12.99 -13.53 -20.03
CA VAL A 199 -11.75 -14.25 -19.73
C VAL A 199 -12.00 -15.75 -19.76
N LYS A 200 -11.10 -16.50 -20.40
CA LYS A 200 -11.13 -17.96 -20.36
C LYS A 200 -10.33 -18.48 -19.17
N LYS A 201 -10.76 -19.61 -18.60
CA LYS A 201 -10.15 -20.18 -17.39
C LYS A 201 -8.67 -20.55 -17.55
N ASP A 202 -8.26 -20.92 -18.76
CA ASP A 202 -6.87 -21.24 -19.16
C ASP A 202 -5.96 -19.99 -19.26
N ALA A 203 -6.54 -18.80 -19.34
CA ALA A 203 -5.81 -17.53 -19.40
C ALA A 203 -5.59 -16.88 -18.03
N VAL A 204 -6.06 -17.54 -16.95
CA VAL A 204 -5.98 -17.04 -15.56
C VAL A 204 -5.02 -17.91 -14.78
N GLU A 205 -3.99 -17.28 -14.22
CA GLU A 205 -3.07 -17.88 -13.26
C GLU A 205 -3.24 -17.19 -11.91
N ILE A 206 -3.53 -17.97 -10.87
CA ILE A 206 -3.69 -17.48 -9.50
C ILE A 206 -2.81 -18.31 -8.59
N ILE A 207 -1.96 -17.63 -7.82
CA ILE A 207 -1.04 -18.25 -6.88
C ILE A 207 -1.40 -17.77 -5.48
N PHE A 208 -1.75 -18.73 -4.62
CA PHE A 208 -2.02 -18.50 -3.21
C PHE A 208 -0.78 -18.78 -2.37
N THR A 209 -0.45 -17.85 -1.50
CA THR A 209 0.58 -18.01 -0.47
C THR A 209 -0.04 -17.71 0.89
N ASP A 210 0.63 -18.09 1.98
CA ASP A 210 0.13 -17.86 3.33
C ASP A 210 -0.11 -16.36 3.62
N ARG A 211 0.65 -15.46 2.98
CA ARG A 211 0.52 -14.01 3.18
C ARG A 211 0.60 -13.17 1.91
N ALA A 212 0.36 -13.77 0.74
CA ALA A 212 0.37 -13.09 -0.55
C ALA A 212 -0.60 -13.75 -1.55
N LEU A 213 -1.14 -12.93 -2.46
CA LEU A 213 -1.94 -13.38 -3.60
C LEU A 213 -1.37 -12.75 -4.88
N SER A 214 -1.03 -13.59 -5.86
CA SER A 214 -0.68 -13.16 -7.21
C SER A 214 -1.77 -13.61 -8.18
N VAL A 215 -2.29 -12.67 -8.97
CA VAL A 215 -3.29 -12.91 -10.01
C VAL A 215 -2.71 -12.38 -11.31
N SER A 216 -2.63 -13.24 -12.31
CA SER A 216 -2.18 -12.89 -13.66
C SER A 216 -3.20 -13.35 -14.69
N VAL A 217 -3.66 -12.43 -15.54
CA VAL A 217 -4.72 -12.67 -16.53
C VAL A 217 -4.24 -12.20 -17.90
N LYS A 218 -4.19 -13.12 -18.85
CA LYS A 218 -3.87 -12.80 -20.25
C LYS A 218 -5.13 -12.32 -20.98
N MET A 219 -5.12 -11.06 -21.40
CA MET A 219 -6.28 -10.45 -22.04
C MET A 219 -6.28 -10.68 -23.55
N PRO A 220 -7.42 -11.02 -24.17
CA PRO A 220 -7.51 -11.15 -25.63
C PRO A 220 -7.32 -9.80 -26.36
N THR A 221 -7.48 -8.68 -25.65
CA THR A 221 -7.29 -7.31 -26.17
C THR A 221 -5.86 -6.78 -26.03
N GLY A 222 -4.90 -7.61 -25.56
CA GLY A 222 -3.47 -7.35 -25.70
C GLY A 222 -2.74 -6.75 -24.49
N SER A 223 -3.45 -6.25 -23.47
CA SER A 223 -2.82 -5.80 -22.21
C SER A 223 -3.12 -6.79 -21.10
N ASP A 224 -2.10 -7.57 -20.69
CA ASP A 224 -2.20 -8.49 -19.56
C ASP A 224 -2.52 -7.72 -18.27
N TYR A 225 -3.40 -8.29 -17.45
CA TYR A 225 -3.75 -7.75 -16.14
C TYR A 225 -3.03 -8.54 -15.06
N SER A 226 -2.39 -7.83 -14.12
CA SER A 226 -1.73 -8.44 -12.96
C SER A 226 -2.13 -7.69 -11.69
N LEU A 227 -2.56 -8.46 -10.68
CA LEU A 227 -2.84 -7.98 -9.33
C LEU A 227 -1.95 -8.74 -8.36
N GLU A 228 -1.09 -8.00 -7.66
CA GLU A 228 -0.17 -8.53 -6.66
C GLU A 228 -0.52 -7.93 -5.31
N LEU A 229 -1.01 -8.76 -4.39
CA LEU A 229 -1.32 -8.40 -3.01
C LEU A 229 -0.25 -9.00 -2.09
N ASP A 230 0.69 -8.18 -1.66
CA ASP A 230 1.85 -8.63 -0.90
C ASP A 230 2.40 -7.48 -0.01
N PRO A 231 2.13 -7.43 1.30
CA PRO A 231 1.41 -8.41 2.12
C PRO A 231 -0.10 -8.39 1.99
N LEU A 232 -0.72 -9.56 2.13
CA LEU A 232 -2.07 -9.65 2.68
C LEU A 232 -2.07 -9.23 4.16
N SER A 233 -3.15 -8.55 4.55
CA SER A 233 -3.32 -8.04 5.93
C SER A 233 -3.11 -9.10 6.99
N HIS A 234 -3.77 -10.26 6.83
CA HIS A 234 -3.57 -11.42 7.67
C HIS A 234 -3.23 -12.67 6.88
N LYS A 235 -2.78 -13.70 7.60
CA LYS A 235 -2.50 -15.00 7.02
C LYS A 235 -3.76 -15.71 6.54
N VAL A 236 -3.62 -16.45 5.45
CA VAL A 236 -4.66 -17.24 4.81
C VAL A 236 -4.20 -18.69 4.67
N ILE A 237 -5.14 -19.61 4.45
CA ILE A 237 -4.87 -21.03 4.22
C ILE A 237 -4.90 -21.26 2.69
N PRO A 238 -3.74 -21.41 2.02
CA PRO A 238 -3.69 -21.53 0.56
C PRO A 238 -4.44 -22.75 0.02
N SER A 239 -4.38 -23.87 0.75
CA SER A 239 -5.02 -25.14 0.38
C SER A 239 -6.55 -25.12 0.45
N GLU A 240 -7.13 -24.20 1.23
CA GLU A 240 -8.58 -24.01 1.36
C GLU A 240 -9.07 -22.76 0.62
N SER A 241 -8.16 -22.00 0.01
CA SER A 241 -8.49 -20.86 -0.84
C SER A 241 -8.86 -21.35 -2.23
N LYS A 242 -9.84 -20.70 -2.85
CA LYS A 242 -10.42 -21.14 -4.13
C LYS A 242 -10.73 -19.94 -5.02
N TYR A 243 -10.88 -20.18 -6.31
CA TYR A 243 -11.30 -19.15 -7.25
C TYR A 243 -12.29 -19.70 -8.27
N GLU A 244 -13.10 -18.81 -8.82
CA GLU A 244 -14.06 -19.08 -9.87
C GLU A 244 -13.96 -18.02 -10.96
N VAL A 245 -13.88 -18.45 -12.21
CA VAL A 245 -13.82 -17.56 -13.38
C VAL A 245 -15.22 -17.50 -13.99
N LEU A 246 -15.87 -16.34 -13.86
CA LEU A 246 -17.17 -16.04 -14.44
C LEU A 246 -17.01 -15.22 -15.73
N SER A 247 -18.08 -15.06 -16.51
CA SER A 247 -18.05 -14.30 -17.76
C SER A 247 -17.84 -12.79 -17.56
N THR A 248 -18.16 -12.27 -16.37
CA THR A 248 -18.12 -10.84 -16.02
C THR A 248 -17.07 -10.49 -14.97
N LYS A 249 -16.53 -11.47 -14.25
CA LYS A 249 -15.55 -11.29 -13.18
C LYS A 249 -14.82 -12.58 -12.83
N ILE A 250 -13.73 -12.47 -12.08
CA ILE A 250 -13.05 -13.58 -11.41
C ILE A 250 -13.30 -13.39 -9.91
N GLU A 251 -13.87 -14.39 -9.24
CA GLU A 251 -14.04 -14.38 -7.78
C GLU A 251 -12.96 -15.23 -7.13
N ILE A 252 -12.27 -14.66 -6.16
CA ILE A 252 -11.17 -15.29 -5.44
C ILE A 252 -11.56 -15.30 -3.96
N GLN A 253 -11.64 -16.47 -3.36
CA GLN A 253 -11.96 -16.65 -1.95
C GLN A 253 -10.72 -17.13 -1.20
N LEU A 254 -10.17 -16.25 -0.37
CA LEU A 254 -9.07 -16.54 0.52
C LEU A 254 -9.63 -17.03 1.85
N LYS A 255 -9.27 -18.26 2.25
CA LYS A 255 -9.66 -18.80 3.55
C LYS A 255 -8.81 -18.15 4.63
N LYS A 256 -9.42 -17.47 5.60
CA LYS A 256 -8.70 -16.89 6.73
C LYS A 256 -8.07 -18.00 7.59
N GLU A 257 -6.81 -17.83 7.99
CA GLU A 257 -6.18 -18.75 8.94
C GLU A 257 -6.77 -18.60 10.34
N VAL A 258 -7.08 -17.37 10.74
CA VAL A 258 -7.74 -17.09 12.01
C VAL A 258 -9.20 -16.74 11.77
N PHE A 259 -10.08 -17.54 12.37
CA PHE A 259 -11.52 -17.36 12.30
C PHE A 259 -11.95 -16.08 13.03
N ALA A 260 -12.97 -15.40 12.49
CA ALA A 260 -13.59 -14.19 13.06
C ALA A 260 -12.68 -12.94 13.16
N ILE A 261 -11.51 -12.93 12.51
CA ILE A 261 -10.75 -11.68 12.33
C ILE A 261 -11.39 -10.83 11.23
N LYS A 262 -11.62 -9.55 11.52
CA LYS A 262 -12.01 -8.55 10.52
C LYS A 262 -10.76 -7.87 9.97
N TRP A 263 -10.55 -7.96 8.67
CA TRP A 263 -9.47 -7.27 7.98
C TRP A 263 -9.84 -5.79 7.84
N GLY A 264 -9.01 -4.87 8.31
CA GLY A 264 -9.20 -3.43 8.12
C GLY A 264 -8.76 -2.97 6.73
N ALA A 265 -7.77 -3.65 6.15
CA ALA A 265 -7.31 -3.48 4.77
C ALA A 265 -7.08 -4.84 4.10
N LEU A 266 -7.03 -4.86 2.76
CA LEU A 266 -6.68 -6.06 2.00
C LEU A 266 -5.16 -6.32 2.04
N GLU A 267 -4.37 -5.23 2.05
CA GLU A 267 -2.91 -5.26 2.05
C GLU A 267 -2.27 -4.46 3.19
N GLY A 268 -1.04 -4.83 3.57
CA GLY A 268 -0.24 -4.17 4.61
C GLY A 268 -0.26 -4.86 5.98
N ASP A 269 0.36 -4.25 6.98
CA ASP A 269 0.22 -4.70 8.37
C ASP A 269 -0.93 -3.92 9.02
N ASP A 270 -1.96 -4.64 9.44
CA ASP A 270 -3.10 -4.06 10.13
C ASP A 270 -2.67 -3.62 11.53
N VAL A 271 -2.52 -2.30 11.73
CA VAL A 271 -2.29 -1.70 13.05
C VAL A 271 -3.48 -1.88 14.00
N ASN A 272 -4.59 -2.44 13.53
CA ASN A 272 -5.73 -2.86 14.34
C ASN A 272 -5.71 -4.36 14.64
N ALA A 273 -4.52 -4.96 14.74
CA ALA A 273 -4.28 -6.26 15.40
C ALA A 273 -4.57 -6.19 16.92
N GLY A 274 -5.71 -5.63 17.31
CA GLY A 274 -6.22 -5.50 18.67
C GLY A 274 -7.56 -6.21 18.86
N SER A 275 -7.87 -7.24 18.06
CA SER A 275 -9.01 -8.09 18.39
C SER A 275 -8.73 -8.77 19.72
N MET A 276 -9.65 -8.66 20.68
CA MET A 276 -9.67 -9.40 21.95
C MET A 276 -9.24 -10.87 21.79
N ALA A 277 -9.62 -11.47 20.66
CA ALA A 277 -9.29 -12.86 20.30
C ALA A 277 -7.79 -13.09 20.04
N ALA A 278 -7.08 -12.14 19.43
CA ALA A 278 -5.63 -12.23 19.21
C ALA A 278 -4.87 -12.11 20.55
N ILE A 279 -5.23 -11.13 21.38
CA ILE A 279 -4.62 -10.98 22.71
C ILE A 279 -4.93 -12.19 23.60
N TYR A 280 -6.14 -12.77 23.51
CA TYR A 280 -6.52 -13.98 24.25
C TYR A 280 -5.77 -15.24 23.79
N LYS A 281 -5.47 -15.39 22.49
CA LYS A 281 -4.81 -16.60 21.95
C LYS A 281 -3.33 -16.67 22.31
N ASP A 282 -2.64 -15.53 22.34
CA ASP A 282 -1.21 -15.45 22.66
C ASP A 282 -0.92 -15.09 24.13
N ALA A 283 -1.97 -14.83 24.94
CA ALA A 283 -1.87 -14.55 26.36
C ALA A 283 -1.58 -15.80 27.21
N ASP A 284 -0.77 -15.61 28.24
CA ASP A 284 -0.59 -16.57 29.34
C ASP A 284 -1.91 -16.83 30.08
N ASP A 285 -1.97 -17.93 30.84
CA ASP A 285 -3.19 -18.38 31.51
C ASP A 285 -3.76 -17.32 32.47
N ASP A 286 -2.92 -16.50 33.12
CA ASP A 286 -3.36 -15.47 34.04
C ASP A 286 -3.92 -14.26 33.31
N THR A 287 -3.29 -13.83 32.22
CA THR A 287 -3.81 -12.79 31.34
C THR A 287 -5.17 -13.17 30.74
N ARG A 288 -5.37 -14.42 30.31
CA ARG A 288 -6.68 -14.92 29.83
C ARG A 288 -7.74 -14.92 30.92
N ARG A 289 -7.37 -15.32 32.13
CA ARG A 289 -8.27 -15.31 33.30
C ARG A 289 -8.67 -13.89 33.67
N ALA A 290 -7.75 -12.94 33.63
CA ALA A 290 -8.00 -11.53 33.91
C ALA A 290 -9.01 -10.95 32.90
N MET A 291 -8.79 -11.19 31.61
CA MET A 291 -9.69 -10.71 30.55
C MET A 291 -11.10 -11.29 30.68
N MET A 292 -11.21 -12.60 30.88
CA MET A 292 -12.51 -13.27 30.96
C MET A 292 -13.28 -12.80 32.21
N LYS A 293 -12.61 -12.68 33.35
CA LYS A 293 -13.22 -12.21 34.60
C LYS A 293 -13.62 -10.73 34.49
N SER A 294 -12.73 -9.85 34.02
CA SER A 294 -13.04 -8.43 33.89
C SER A 294 -14.17 -8.17 32.91
N PHE A 295 -14.19 -8.88 31.78
CA PHE A 295 -15.23 -8.72 30.76
C PHE A 295 -16.58 -9.22 31.27
N THR A 296 -16.60 -10.37 31.95
CA THR A 296 -17.83 -10.97 32.47
C THR A 296 -18.41 -10.15 33.62
N GLU A 297 -17.58 -9.75 34.59
CA GLU A 297 -18.04 -9.00 35.76
C GLU A 297 -18.43 -7.54 35.44
N SER A 298 -17.77 -6.93 34.46
CA SER A 298 -18.08 -5.58 34.01
C SER A 298 -19.23 -5.51 33.00
N ASN A 299 -19.94 -6.61 32.73
CA ASN A 299 -20.98 -6.69 31.69
C ASN A 299 -20.48 -6.19 30.31
N GLY A 300 -19.22 -6.50 29.98
CA GLY A 300 -18.58 -6.13 28.72
C GLY A 300 -18.11 -4.68 28.60
N THR A 301 -18.08 -3.93 29.71
CA THR A 301 -17.70 -2.50 29.71
C THR A 301 -16.24 -2.24 30.04
N CYS A 302 -15.54 -3.22 30.62
CA CYS A 302 -14.14 -3.10 31.02
C CYS A 302 -13.35 -4.37 30.63
N LEU A 303 -12.16 -4.16 30.08
CA LEU A 303 -11.20 -5.22 29.75
C LEU A 303 -9.88 -4.92 30.43
N SER A 304 -9.41 -5.86 31.26
CA SER A 304 -8.10 -5.78 31.91
C SER A 304 -7.30 -7.05 31.65
N THR A 305 -5.99 -6.89 31.49
CA THR A 305 -5.04 -7.98 31.23
C THR A 305 -4.23 -8.36 32.48
N ASN A 306 -4.50 -7.73 33.63
CA ASN A 306 -3.71 -7.90 34.85
C ASN A 306 -4.47 -8.73 35.91
N TRP A 307 -4.05 -9.98 36.13
CA TRP A 307 -4.68 -10.88 37.10
C TRP A 307 -4.47 -10.45 38.56
N ASP A 308 -3.34 -9.80 38.87
CA ASP A 308 -3.07 -9.32 40.23
C ASP A 308 -4.05 -8.24 40.71
N GLU A 309 -4.65 -7.51 39.78
CA GLU A 309 -5.65 -6.48 40.07
C GLU A 309 -7.06 -7.06 40.02
N VAL A 310 -7.39 -7.78 38.94
CA VAL A 310 -8.72 -8.35 38.72
C VAL A 310 -9.00 -9.52 39.67
N GLY A 311 -7.98 -10.26 40.09
CA GLY A 311 -8.10 -11.40 40.99
C GLY A 311 -8.50 -11.02 42.43
N LYS A 312 -8.14 -9.81 42.88
CA LYS A 312 -8.32 -9.36 44.28
C LYS A 312 -9.71 -8.77 44.57
N GLY A 313 -10.53 -8.51 43.56
CA GLY A 313 -11.87 -7.91 43.73
C GLY A 313 -12.81 -8.19 42.56
N THR A 314 -13.99 -7.58 42.60
CA THR A 314 -14.99 -7.63 41.52
C THR A 314 -14.78 -6.43 40.58
N VAL A 315 -14.80 -6.65 39.27
CA VAL A 315 -14.65 -5.55 38.29
C VAL A 315 -15.97 -4.83 38.09
N GLU A 316 -16.05 -3.56 38.50
CA GLU A 316 -17.26 -2.76 38.35
C GLU A 316 -17.57 -2.45 36.89
N THR A 317 -18.86 -2.42 36.56
CA THR A 317 -19.35 -1.97 35.26
C THR A 317 -19.10 -0.47 35.10
N ARG A 318 -18.16 -0.09 34.24
CA ARG A 318 -17.86 1.31 33.91
C ARG A 318 -18.14 1.54 32.43
N PRO A 319 -19.37 1.94 32.07
CA PRO A 319 -19.70 2.20 30.69
C PRO A 319 -18.87 3.39 30.15
N PRO A 320 -18.55 3.43 28.85
CA PRO A 320 -17.90 4.57 28.22
C PRO A 320 -18.70 5.86 28.40
N GLU A 321 -18.01 6.99 28.37
CA GLU A 321 -18.60 8.31 28.56
C GLU A 321 -19.80 8.53 27.61
N GLY A 322 -20.99 8.73 28.18
CA GLY A 322 -22.25 8.89 27.45
C GLY A 322 -23.19 7.66 27.44
N MET A 323 -22.81 6.52 28.03
CA MET A 323 -23.66 5.33 28.11
C MET A 323 -24.12 5.01 29.55
N VAL A 324 -25.39 4.64 29.74
CA VAL A 324 -25.95 4.21 31.04
C VAL A 324 -26.21 2.71 31.02
N ALA A 325 -25.55 1.97 31.91
CA ALA A 325 -25.77 0.54 32.06
C ALA A 325 -27.20 0.26 32.55
N LYS A 326 -28.03 -0.39 31.73
CA LYS A 326 -29.36 -0.87 32.15
C LYS A 326 -29.22 -2.23 32.83
N LYS A 327 -29.63 -2.32 34.09
CA LYS A 327 -29.76 -3.61 34.79
C LYS A 327 -30.95 -4.38 34.20
N TYR A 328 -30.70 -5.56 33.66
CA TYR A 328 -31.76 -6.53 33.38
C TYR A 328 -32.15 -7.18 34.70
N SER A 329 -33.37 -6.93 35.18
CA SER A 329 -34.01 -7.77 36.19
C SER A 329 -34.60 -8.98 35.48
N SER A 330 -34.21 -10.19 35.89
CA SER A 330 -34.93 -11.43 35.54
C SER A 330 -36.38 -11.41 36.00
#